data_AF-A0A3Q9UJD1-F1
#
_entry.id   AF-A0A3Q9UJD1-F1
#
_cell.length_a   1.000
_cell.length_b   1.000
_cell.length_c   1.000
_cell.angle_alpha   90.00
_cell.angle_beta   90.00
_cell.angle_gamma   90.00
#
_symmetry.space_group_name_H-M   'P 1'
#
loop_
_entity.id
_entity.type
_entity.pdbx_description
1 polymer ?
#
loop_
_entity_poly.entity_id
_entity_poly.type
_entity_poly.pdbx_seq_one_letter_code
_entity_poly.pdbx_strand_id
1 'polypeptide(L)'
;MEKFRAVLEMIDMWAVPERLGVEHTAAERRVPAGAAGAGEVGQFVAMEVAAALGVSEPVAWRLVHDAASLRSRHPVMWQAVQDLHLEVWQARRIVSACRELGLDGALRAPEKSASMGYD
;
A
#
# COMPACT_ATOMS: atom_id res chain seq x y z
N MET A 1 -1.98 11.45 7.89
CA MET A 1 -1.69 10.22 8.66
C MET A 1 -2.93 9.38 8.90
N GLU A 2 -3.99 9.92 9.48
CA GLU A 2 -5.21 9.19 9.86
C GLU A 2 -5.84 8.35 8.71
N LYS A 3 -6.14 8.98 7.57
CA LYS A 3 -6.69 8.25 6.39
C LYS A 3 -5.80 7.10 5.92
N PHE A 4 -4.48 7.25 6.01
CA PHE A 4 -3.53 6.24 5.57
C PHE A 4 -3.46 5.06 6.55
N ARG A 5 -3.55 5.36 7.85
CA ARG A 5 -3.68 4.34 8.89
C ARG A 5 -4.99 3.57 8.75
N ALA A 6 -6.10 4.26 8.47
CA ALA A 6 -7.39 3.61 8.20
C ALA A 6 -7.30 2.62 7.04
N VAL A 7 -6.59 2.96 5.94
CA VAL A 7 -6.35 2.00 4.85
C VAL A 7 -5.56 0.77 5.31
N LEU A 8 -4.53 0.94 6.14
CA LEU A 8 -3.77 -0.20 6.70
C LEU A 8 -4.64 -1.07 7.62
N GLU A 9 -5.46 -0.44 8.45
CA GLU A 9 -6.42 -1.14 9.31
C GLU A 9 -7.43 -1.92 8.47
N MET A 10 -7.98 -1.34 7.39
CA MET A 10 -8.88 -2.03 6.47
C MET A 10 -8.20 -3.20 5.75
N ILE A 11 -6.93 -3.07 5.39
CA ILE A 11 -6.11 -4.17 4.85
C ILE A 11 -6.00 -5.33 5.86
N ASP A 12 -5.89 -5.01 7.15
CA ASP A 12 -5.68 -6.00 8.22
C ASP A 12 -6.99 -6.57 8.78
N MET A 13 -8.10 -5.82 8.70
CA MET A 13 -9.36 -6.08 9.40
C MET A 13 -10.04 -7.36 8.93
N TRP A 14 -9.98 -7.64 7.62
CA TRP A 14 -10.65 -8.79 7.03
C TRP A 14 -9.62 -9.83 6.61
N ALA A 15 -9.35 -10.79 7.50
CA ALA A 15 -8.73 -12.03 7.07
C ALA A 15 -9.64 -12.66 6.01
N VAL A 16 -9.16 -12.75 4.77
CA VAL A 16 -9.90 -13.43 3.68
C VAL A 16 -10.33 -14.80 4.19
N PRO A 17 -11.64 -15.08 4.30
CA PRO A 17 -12.10 -16.35 4.84
C PRO A 17 -11.58 -17.49 3.95
N GLU A 18 -10.89 -18.47 4.52
CA GLU A 18 -10.34 -19.59 3.76
C GLU A 18 -11.43 -20.40 3.04
N ARG A 19 -12.69 -20.35 3.53
CA ARG A 19 -13.88 -20.88 2.86
C ARG A 19 -15.14 -20.25 3.44
N LEU A 20 -15.98 -19.65 2.59
CA LEU A 20 -17.40 -19.39 2.91
C LEU A 20 -18.26 -20.67 2.80
N GLY A 21 -17.65 -21.82 2.48
CA GLY A 21 -18.37 -23.05 2.10
C GLY A 21 -19.04 -22.95 0.73
N VAL A 22 -18.78 -21.88 -0.01
CA VAL A 22 -19.32 -21.62 -1.35
C VAL A 22 -18.16 -21.49 -2.31
N GLU A 23 -17.88 -22.57 -3.05
CA GLU A 23 -16.92 -22.51 -4.16
C GLU A 23 -17.59 -21.82 -5.36
N HIS A 24 -17.38 -20.50 -5.45
CA HIS A 24 -17.89 -19.70 -6.55
C HIS A 24 -16.82 -18.72 -7.01
N THR A 25 -16.76 -18.44 -8.32
CA THR A 25 -15.77 -17.51 -8.91
C THR A 25 -15.89 -16.08 -8.39
N ALA A 26 -17.05 -15.71 -7.84
CA ALA A 26 -17.29 -14.42 -7.20
C ALA A 26 -16.93 -14.37 -5.70
N ALA A 27 -16.54 -15.49 -5.08
CA ALA A 27 -16.10 -15.49 -3.70
C ALA A 27 -14.82 -14.65 -3.53
N GLU A 28 -14.67 -14.02 -2.37
CA GLU A 28 -13.48 -13.26 -2.03
C GLU A 28 -12.22 -14.12 -2.07
N ARG A 29 -11.13 -13.55 -2.59
CA ARG A 29 -9.81 -14.19 -2.67
C ARG A 29 -8.74 -13.23 -2.18
N ARG A 30 -7.58 -13.80 -1.85
CA ARG A 30 -6.34 -13.05 -1.71
C ARG A 30 -5.82 -12.71 -3.10
N VAL A 31 -5.39 -11.48 -3.29
CA VAL A 31 -4.73 -11.00 -4.50
C VAL A 31 -3.44 -10.27 -4.14
N PRO A 32 -2.43 -10.24 -5.03
CA PRO A 32 -1.20 -9.52 -4.77
C PRO A 32 -1.46 -8.05 -4.41
N ALA A 33 -0.86 -7.59 -3.31
CA ALA A 33 -1.00 -6.22 -2.82
C ALA A 33 -0.12 -5.21 -3.59
N GLY A 34 0.46 -5.61 -4.72
CA GLY A 34 1.32 -4.79 -5.55
C GLY A 34 2.52 -5.61 -6.06
N ALA A 35 3.68 -4.96 -6.14
CA ALA A 35 4.91 -5.63 -6.55
C ALA A 35 5.39 -6.68 -5.53
N ALA A 36 6.28 -7.57 -5.95
CA ALA A 36 6.81 -8.64 -5.10
C ALA A 36 7.34 -8.10 -3.75
N GLY A 37 7.00 -8.83 -2.67
CA GLY A 37 7.27 -8.41 -1.29
C GLY A 37 6.20 -7.53 -0.65
N ALA A 38 5.19 -7.05 -1.39
CA ALA A 38 4.09 -6.25 -0.83
C ALA A 38 3.09 -7.05 0.02
N GLY A 39 3.10 -8.38 -0.10
CA GLY A 39 2.12 -9.28 0.50
C GLY A 39 0.85 -9.43 -0.36
N GLU A 40 -0.23 -9.85 0.27
CA GLU A 40 -1.55 -10.05 -0.34
C GLU A 40 -2.63 -9.28 0.41
N VAL A 41 -3.70 -8.91 -0.28
CA VAL A 41 -4.88 -8.24 0.27
C VAL A 41 -6.17 -8.94 -0.18
N GLY A 42 -7.28 -8.68 0.49
CA GLY A 42 -8.60 -9.10 0.01
C GLY A 42 -8.94 -8.46 -1.33
N GLN A 43 -9.50 -9.21 -2.27
CA GLN A 43 -9.78 -8.73 -3.63
C GLN A 43 -10.74 -7.54 -3.66
N PHE A 44 -11.55 -7.35 -2.61
CA PHE A 44 -12.56 -6.30 -2.53
C PHE A 44 -12.15 -5.09 -1.69
N VAL A 45 -11.00 -5.13 -1.01
CA VAL A 45 -10.56 -4.08 -0.09
C VAL A 45 -10.52 -2.70 -0.74
N ALA A 46 -10.18 -2.62 -2.04
CA ALA A 46 -10.12 -1.35 -2.75
C ALA A 46 -11.50 -0.71 -2.92
N MET A 47 -12.56 -1.50 -3.08
CA MET A 47 -13.92 -0.95 -3.16
C MET A 47 -14.41 -0.45 -1.79
N GLU A 48 -14.07 -1.17 -0.72
CA GLU A 48 -14.37 -0.73 0.65
C GLU A 48 -13.66 0.59 0.96
N VAL A 49 -12.38 0.68 0.62
CA VAL A 49 -11.59 1.93 0.75
C VAL A 49 -12.16 3.04 -0.12
N ALA A 50 -12.55 2.74 -1.36
CA ALA A 50 -13.16 3.71 -2.27
C ALA A 50 -14.45 4.32 -1.67
N ALA A 51 -15.33 3.45 -1.16
CA ALA A 51 -16.56 3.87 -0.50
C ALA A 51 -16.28 4.66 0.80
N ALA A 52 -15.36 4.21 1.64
CA ALA A 52 -15.03 4.86 2.91
C ALA A 52 -14.40 6.25 2.72
N LEU A 53 -13.61 6.44 1.67
CA LEU A 53 -12.89 7.69 1.42
C LEU A 53 -13.56 8.61 0.39
N GLY A 54 -14.63 8.15 -0.29
CA GLY A 54 -15.29 8.91 -1.36
C GLY A 54 -14.41 9.13 -2.59
N VAL A 55 -13.64 8.11 -2.98
CA VAL A 55 -12.72 8.15 -4.13
C VAL A 55 -13.06 7.09 -5.17
N SER A 56 -12.52 7.20 -6.39
CA SER A 56 -12.69 6.16 -7.40
C SER A 56 -11.90 4.90 -7.07
N GLU A 57 -12.35 3.75 -7.58
CA GLU A 57 -11.70 2.46 -7.37
C GLU A 57 -10.23 2.43 -7.81
N PRO A 58 -9.82 3.01 -8.96
CA PRO A 58 -8.39 3.12 -9.31
C PRO A 58 -7.55 3.93 -8.30
N VAL A 59 -8.12 4.98 -7.72
CA VAL A 59 -7.45 5.78 -6.67
C VAL A 59 -7.30 4.98 -5.39
N ALA A 60 -8.33 4.22 -5.01
CA ALA A 60 -8.29 3.34 -3.85
C ALA A 60 -7.27 2.21 -4.02
N TRP A 61 -7.21 1.56 -5.19
CA TRP A 61 -6.17 0.57 -5.48
C TRP A 61 -4.77 1.13 -5.32
N ARG A 62 -4.53 2.34 -5.83
CA ARG A 62 -3.23 2.97 -5.67
C ARG A 62 -2.88 3.21 -4.21
N LEU A 63 -3.85 3.66 -3.40
CA LEU A 63 -3.67 3.83 -1.95
C LEU A 63 -3.36 2.51 -1.25
N VAL A 64 -4.13 1.45 -1.52
CA VAL A 64 -3.94 0.11 -0.96
C VAL A 64 -2.54 -0.41 -1.28
N HIS A 65 -2.15 -0.35 -2.56
CA HIS A 65 -0.84 -0.82 -2.99
C HIS A 65 0.30 0.01 -2.37
N ASP A 66 0.12 1.33 -2.23
CA ASP A 66 1.14 2.22 -1.65
C ASP A 66 1.33 1.88 -0.17
N ALA A 67 0.22 1.68 0.55
CA ALA A 67 0.19 1.34 1.96
C ALA A 67 0.84 -0.01 2.24
N ALA A 68 0.42 -1.05 1.51
CA ALA A 68 0.98 -2.39 1.62
C ALA A 68 2.49 -2.39 1.33
N SER A 69 2.91 -1.73 0.24
CA SER A 69 4.32 -1.64 -0.14
C SER A 69 5.16 -0.84 0.86
N LEU A 70 4.67 0.30 1.36
CA LEU A 70 5.39 1.10 2.35
C LEU A 70 5.68 0.27 3.61
N ARG A 71 4.65 -0.42 4.12
CA ARG A 71 4.75 -1.24 5.35
C ARG A 71 5.70 -2.42 5.20
N SER A 72 5.67 -3.11 4.05
CA SER A 72 6.36 -4.39 3.87
C SER A 72 7.71 -4.30 3.15
N ARG A 73 7.86 -3.39 2.16
CA ARG A 73 9.06 -3.28 1.32
C ARG A 73 10.00 -2.15 1.74
N HIS A 74 9.53 -1.20 2.56
CA HIS A 74 10.29 -0.01 2.93
C HIS A 74 10.29 0.20 4.46
N PRO A 75 10.79 -0.75 5.26
CA PRO A 75 10.68 -0.72 6.73
C PRO A 75 11.33 0.53 7.35
N VAL A 76 12.43 1.04 6.78
CA VAL A 76 13.08 2.28 7.24
C VAL A 76 12.18 3.50 7.02
N MET A 77 11.61 3.65 5.83
CA MET A 77 10.68 4.75 5.54
C MET A 77 9.38 4.61 6.33
N TRP A 78 8.90 3.38 6.52
CA TRP A 78 7.73 3.11 7.33
C TRP A 78 7.94 3.58 8.78
N GLN A 79 9.10 3.27 9.37
CA GLN A 79 9.45 3.75 10.70
C GLN A 79 9.52 5.28 10.73
N ALA A 80 10.19 5.91 9.76
CA ALA A 80 10.25 7.37 9.67
C ALA A 80 8.87 8.04 9.54
N VAL A 81 7.92 7.41 8.85
CA VAL A 81 6.52 7.86 8.77
C VAL A 81 5.80 7.73 10.12
N GLN A 82 6.03 6.63 10.84
CA GLN A 82 5.46 6.39 12.16
C GLN A 82 6.01 7.38 13.20
N ASP A 83 7.28 7.75 13.07
CA ASP A 83 7.97 8.71 13.94
C ASP A 83 7.75 10.17 13.51
N LEU A 84 6.93 10.40 12.48
CA LEU A 84 6.60 11.73 11.92
C LEU A 84 7.81 12.49 11.35
N HIS A 85 8.90 11.79 11.03
CA HIS A 85 10.06 12.33 10.34
C HIS A 85 9.88 12.40 8.81
N LEU A 86 8.92 11.67 8.26
CA LEU A 86 8.59 11.66 6.84
C LEU A 86 7.07 11.72 6.65
N GLU A 87 6.58 12.63 5.80
CA GLU A 87 5.15 12.69 5.53
C GLU A 87 4.70 11.56 4.60
N VAL A 88 3.49 11.04 4.82
CA VAL A 88 2.93 9.94 4.01
C VAL A 88 2.90 10.25 2.52
N TRP A 89 2.58 11.48 2.11
CA TRP A 89 2.52 11.80 0.68
C TRP A 89 3.91 11.71 0.03
N GLN A 90 4.99 12.07 0.74
CA GLN A 90 6.37 11.95 0.28
C GLN A 90 6.77 10.48 0.18
N ALA A 91 6.49 9.70 1.24
CA ALA A 91 6.76 8.27 1.26
C ALA A 91 6.06 7.53 0.11
N ARG A 92 4.79 7.87 -0.16
CA ARG A 92 4.01 7.29 -1.26
C ARG A 92 4.57 7.61 -2.64
N ARG A 93 5.11 8.82 -2.84
CA ARG A 93 5.80 9.17 -4.10
C ARG A 93 7.02 8.29 -4.33
N ILE A 94 7.82 8.06 -3.29
CA ILE A 94 9.00 7.18 -3.37
C ILE A 94 8.57 5.73 -3.63
N VAL A 95 7.56 5.22 -2.93
CA VAL A 95 7.00 3.87 -3.16
C VAL A 95 6.53 3.71 -4.60
N SER A 96 5.82 4.71 -5.13
CA SER A 96 5.37 4.71 -6.52
C SER A 96 6.54 4.64 -7.50
N ALA A 97 7.62 5.39 -7.27
CA ALA A 97 8.81 5.35 -8.11
C ALA A 97 9.54 4.00 -8.01
N CYS A 98 9.57 3.39 -6.82
CA CYS A 98 10.21 2.08 -6.61
C CYS A 98 9.45 0.93 -7.27
N ARG A 99 8.16 1.08 -7.60
CA ARG A 99 7.43 0.06 -8.36
C ARG A 99 8.01 -0.18 -9.75
N GLU A 100 8.58 0.85 -10.36
CA GLU A 100 9.15 0.79 -11.71
C GLU A 100 10.55 0.16 -11.73
N LEU A 101 11.21 0.03 -10.57
CA LEU A 101 12.63 -0.34 -10.47
C LEU A 101 12.91 -1.77 -9.95
N GLY A 102 11.89 -2.62 -9.78
CA GLY A 102 12.07 -3.98 -9.25
C GLY A 102 12.55 -4.03 -7.79
N LEU A 103 12.82 -5.24 -7.26
CA LEU A 103 13.13 -5.44 -5.83
C LEU A 103 14.44 -4.76 -5.39
N ASP A 104 15.46 -4.76 -6.25
CA ASP A 104 16.80 -4.22 -5.95
C ASP A 104 16.82 -2.68 -5.84
N GLY A 105 15.92 -1.98 -6.54
CA GLY A 105 15.80 -0.52 -6.47
C GLY A 105 15.13 -0.03 -5.18
N ALA A 106 14.22 -0.83 -4.60
CA ALA A 106 13.44 -0.45 -3.42
C ALA A 106 14.28 -0.37 -2.12
N LEU A 107 15.37 -1.15 -2.03
CA LEU A 107 16.27 -1.17 -0.88
C LEU A 107 17.27 0.00 -0.88
N ARG A 108 17.51 0.67 -2.02
CA ARG A 108 18.53 1.73 -2.20
C ARG A 108 17.96 3.14 -2.42
N ALA A 109 16.64 3.31 -2.31
CA ALA A 109 15.96 4.57 -2.62
C ALA A 109 16.21 5.78 -1.70
N PRO A 110 16.85 5.74 -0.50
CA PRO A 110 17.00 6.95 0.30
C PRO A 110 17.98 7.99 -0.29
N GLU A 111 18.82 7.64 -1.27
CA GLU A 111 19.93 8.52 -1.70
C GLU A 111 19.56 9.56 -2.77
N LYS A 112 18.42 9.42 -3.47
CA LYS A 112 18.07 10.29 -4.61
C LYS A 112 17.12 11.45 -4.32
N SER A 113 16.58 11.57 -3.11
CA SER A 113 15.67 12.68 -2.75
C SER A 113 16.40 13.93 -2.24
N ALA A 114 17.68 13.83 -1.89
CA ALA A 114 18.48 14.96 -1.40
C ALA A 114 19.00 15.90 -2.51
N SER A 115 18.83 15.56 -3.80
CA SER A 115 19.30 16.37 -4.93
C SER A 115 18.19 17.06 -5.73
N MET A 116 16.92 16.91 -5.36
CA MET A 116 15.82 17.64 -6.01
C MET A 116 15.43 18.81 -5.13
N GLY A 117 16.17 19.91 -5.28
CA GLY A 117 15.80 21.21 -4.72
C GLY A 117 14.38 21.57 -5.14
N TYR A 118 13.58 21.98 -4.16
CA TYR A 118 12.34 22.70 -4.40
C TYR A 118 12.71 24.19 -4.49
N ASP A 119 12.75 24.70 -5.72
CA ASP A 119 12.31 26.07 -6.03
C ASP A 119 10.79 26.05 -6.27
#